data_AF-A0A8K0XXV1-F1
#
_entry.id   AF-A0A8K0XXV1-F1
#
_cell.length_a   1.000
_cell.length_b   1.000
_cell.length_c   1.000
_cell.angle_alpha   90.00
_cell.angle_beta   90.00
_cell.angle_gamma   90.00
#
_symmetry.space_group_name_H-M   'P 1'
#
loop_
_entity.id
_entity.type
_entity.pdbx_description
1 polymer ?
#
loop_
_entity_poly.entity_id
_entity_poly.type
_entity_poly.pdbx_seq_one_letter_code
_entity_poly.pdbx_strand_id
1 'polypeptide(L)'
;MNKNDEEKYTPVGGYILSGKPITFNAEKPEIKLTVRNTGDRPIQIGSHFHFFEVNKALQFDRLAAYGRRLNIASTTAIRFEPGDEIDVPLIAIGGKQITYGFNNLVDGWTGAGTFAAGKQAKKDVEVKRAIESGYKSLKPAPHITDKE
;
A
#
# COMPACT_ATOMS: atom_id res chain seq x y z
N MET A 1 13.10 12.50 52.65
CA MET A 1 13.24 13.33 51.44
C MET A 1 13.27 12.41 50.24
N ASN A 2 12.15 12.29 49.51
CA ASN A 2 12.09 11.51 48.28
C ASN A 2 12.69 12.33 47.13
N LYS A 3 13.60 11.70 46.38
CA LYS A 3 14.44 12.29 45.33
C LYS A 3 13.80 12.29 43.94
N ASN A 4 12.46 12.32 43.84
CA ASN A 4 11.77 11.96 42.59
C ASN A 4 10.87 13.05 41.97
N ASP A 5 10.75 14.24 42.55
CA ASP A 5 9.94 15.31 41.97
C ASP A 5 10.85 16.33 41.27
N GLU A 6 11.51 15.89 40.19
CA GLU A 6 11.91 16.86 39.15
C GLU A 6 10.62 17.32 38.49
N GLU A 7 10.12 18.51 38.86
CA GLU A 7 9.06 19.19 38.13
C GLU A 7 9.47 19.28 36.65
N LYS A 8 8.81 18.46 35.83
CA LYS A 8 9.11 18.31 34.41
C LYS A 8 8.79 19.63 33.72
N TYR A 9 9.81 20.49 33.59
CA TYR A 9 9.68 21.80 32.96
C TYR A 9 9.09 21.64 31.56
N THR A 10 7.89 22.18 31.37
CA THR A 10 7.22 22.21 30.07
C THR A 10 7.35 23.64 29.53
N PRO A 11 8.03 23.85 28.38
CA PRO A 11 8.20 25.19 27.83
C PRO A 11 6.85 25.79 27.38
N VAL A 12 6.81 27.11 27.20
CA VAL A 12 5.61 27.78 26.63
C VAL A 12 5.33 27.22 25.23
N GLY A 13 4.12 26.71 25.02
CA GLY A 13 3.74 25.99 23.80
C GLY A 13 4.21 24.53 23.72
N GLY A 14 4.81 24.00 24.80
CA GLY A 14 5.22 22.61 24.92
C GLY A 14 4.07 21.65 25.15
N TYR A 15 4.32 20.37 24.84
CA TYR A 15 3.35 19.29 25.04
C TYR A 15 3.81 18.34 26.14
N ILE A 16 2.88 17.92 27.00
CA ILE A 16 3.06 16.81 27.92
C ILE A 16 2.36 15.60 27.31
N LEU A 17 3.12 14.73 26.66
CA LEU A 17 2.59 13.55 25.99
C LEU A 17 2.41 12.39 26.97
N SER A 18 1.37 11.57 26.73
CA SER A 18 1.26 10.28 27.38
C SER A 18 2.38 9.35 26.89
N GLY A 19 2.88 8.47 27.76
CA GLY A 19 3.79 7.38 27.35
C GLY A 19 3.09 6.23 26.62
N LYS A 20 1.77 6.29 26.43
CA LYS A 20 1.00 5.22 25.78
C LYS A 20 1.21 5.26 24.26
N PRO A 21 1.57 4.12 23.62
CA PRO A 21 1.69 4.06 22.17
C PRO A 21 0.32 4.20 21.50
N ILE A 22 0.31 4.78 20.29
CA ILE A 22 -0.88 4.87 19.44
C ILE A 22 -0.87 3.71 18.46
N THR A 23 -1.90 2.87 18.54
CA THR A 23 -2.13 1.81 17.55
C THR A 23 -2.97 2.37 16.41
N PHE A 24 -2.60 2.08 15.16
CA PHE A 24 -3.32 2.50 13.97
C PHE A 24 -3.49 1.31 13.01
N ASN A 25 -4.51 1.38 12.14
CA ASN A 25 -4.87 0.32 11.19
C ASN A 25 -5.13 -1.08 11.78
N ALA A 26 -5.31 -1.22 13.10
CA ALA A 26 -5.42 -2.51 13.79
C ALA A 26 -6.50 -3.44 13.23
N GLU A 27 -7.63 -2.88 12.79
CA GLU A 27 -8.77 -3.62 12.25
C GLU A 27 -8.58 -4.12 10.81
N LYS A 28 -7.43 -3.83 10.19
CA LYS A 28 -7.19 -4.15 8.77
C LYS A 28 -6.30 -5.36 8.62
N PRO A 29 -6.75 -6.43 7.93
CA PRO A 29 -5.91 -7.57 7.61
C PRO A 29 -4.67 -7.17 6.80
N GLU A 30 -3.50 -7.42 7.37
CA GLU A 30 -2.20 -7.19 6.73
C GLU A 30 -1.78 -8.41 5.89
N ILE A 31 -1.14 -8.14 4.76
CA ILE A 31 -0.30 -9.12 4.07
C ILE A 31 1.12 -8.57 3.96
N LYS A 32 2.11 -9.45 3.88
CA LYS A 32 3.49 -9.08 3.56
C LYS A 32 3.80 -9.46 2.12
N LEU A 33 4.44 -8.55 1.38
CA LEU A 33 4.95 -8.80 0.03
C LEU A 33 6.41 -8.43 -0.06
N THR A 34 7.21 -9.32 -0.62
CA THR A 34 8.59 -9.06 -1.02
C THR A 34 8.60 -8.25 -2.30
N VAL A 35 9.29 -7.10 -2.29
CA VAL A 35 9.32 -6.15 -3.39
C VAL A 35 10.76 -5.86 -3.76
N ARG A 36 11.11 -6.11 -5.02
CA ARG A 36 12.44 -5.86 -5.56
C ARG A 36 12.46 -4.68 -6.52
N ASN A 37 13.39 -3.76 -6.33
CA ASN A 37 13.66 -2.72 -7.32
C ASN A 37 14.65 -3.23 -8.37
N THR A 38 14.15 -3.44 -9.58
CA THR A 38 14.96 -3.92 -10.71
C THR A 38 15.42 -2.80 -11.64
N GLY A 39 15.13 -1.55 -11.27
CA GLY A 39 15.58 -0.36 -11.98
C GLY A 39 16.96 0.10 -11.52
N ASP A 40 17.46 1.14 -12.20
CA ASP A 40 18.74 1.81 -11.95
C ASP A 40 18.61 3.05 -11.06
N ARG A 41 17.39 3.44 -10.71
CA ARG A 41 17.08 4.64 -9.94
C ARG A 41 16.32 4.30 -8.66
N PRO A 42 16.50 5.10 -7.59
CA PRO A 42 15.75 4.92 -6.36
C PRO A 42 14.27 5.21 -6.57
N ILE A 43 13.42 4.46 -5.87
CA ILE A 43 11.96 4.59 -5.94
C ILE A 43 11.42 4.73 -4.52
N GLN A 44 10.56 5.73 -4.28
CA GLN A 44 9.96 5.97 -2.98
C GLN A 44 8.43 6.01 -3.09
N ILE A 45 7.76 5.22 -2.26
CA ILE A 45 6.31 5.01 -2.32
C ILE A 45 5.67 5.47 -1.02
N GLY A 46 4.69 6.37 -1.12
CA GLY A 46 3.97 6.92 0.03
C GLY A 46 2.91 5.98 0.61
N SER A 47 2.55 6.24 1.86
CA SER A 47 1.60 5.46 2.67
C SER A 47 0.24 5.18 2.03
N HIS A 48 -0.26 6.08 1.17
CA HIS A 48 -1.60 6.01 0.59
C HIS A 48 -1.63 5.78 -0.93
N PHE A 49 -0.48 5.52 -1.55
CA PHE A 49 -0.45 5.17 -2.96
C PHE A 49 -1.04 3.78 -3.19
N HIS A 50 -1.82 3.60 -4.26
CA HIS A 50 -2.35 2.30 -4.63
C HIS A 50 -1.19 1.38 -5.06
N PHE A 51 -0.82 0.43 -4.19
CA PHE A 51 0.45 -0.28 -4.30
C PHE A 51 0.57 -1.11 -5.59
N PHE A 52 -0.56 -1.59 -6.12
CA PHE A 52 -0.64 -2.25 -7.42
C PHE A 52 -0.14 -1.37 -8.58
N GLU A 53 -0.29 -0.06 -8.50
CA GLU A 53 0.01 0.89 -9.59
C GLU A 53 1.40 1.55 -9.46
N VAL A 54 2.23 1.12 -8.51
CA VAL A 54 3.57 1.72 -8.32
C VAL A 54 4.47 1.46 -9.53
N ASN A 55 5.58 2.18 -9.60
CA ASN A 55 6.55 2.15 -10.69
C ASN A 55 6.77 0.75 -11.30
N LYS A 56 6.76 0.68 -12.63
CA LYS A 56 6.93 -0.54 -13.44
C LYS A 56 8.21 -1.33 -13.12
N ALA A 57 9.26 -0.64 -12.66
CA ALA A 57 10.55 -1.26 -12.29
C ALA A 57 10.51 -2.06 -10.98
N LEU A 58 9.49 -1.87 -10.14
CA LEU A 58 9.29 -2.68 -8.94
C LEU A 58 8.64 -4.02 -9.33
N GLN A 59 9.31 -5.11 -8.96
CA GLN A 59 8.86 -6.48 -9.20
C GLN A 59 8.34 -7.10 -7.89
N PHE A 60 7.07 -7.52 -7.91
CA PHE A 60 6.37 -8.17 -6.77
C PHE A 60 5.09 -8.86 -7.25
N ASP A 61 4.34 -9.51 -6.36
CA ASP A 61 3.00 -10.05 -6.68
C ASP A 61 1.97 -8.92 -6.83
N ARG A 62 1.74 -8.48 -8.07
CA ARG A 62 0.82 -7.38 -8.41
C ARG A 62 -0.62 -7.74 -8.10
N LEU A 63 -1.00 -9.01 -8.28
CA LEU A 63 -2.33 -9.51 -7.98
C LEU A 63 -2.65 -9.41 -6.49
N ALA A 64 -1.68 -9.70 -5.63
CA ALA A 64 -1.84 -9.58 -4.18
C ALA A 64 -1.93 -8.12 -3.70
N ALA A 65 -1.29 -7.18 -4.41
CA ALA A 65 -1.26 -5.75 -4.08
C ALA A 65 -2.51 -4.97 -4.54
N TYR A 66 -3.37 -5.57 -5.35
CA TYR A 66 -4.59 -4.92 -5.86
C TYR A 66 -5.52 -4.48 -4.73
N GLY A 67 -5.95 -3.21 -4.76
CA GLY A 67 -6.79 -2.57 -3.76
C GLY A 67 -6.09 -2.29 -2.43
N ARG A 68 -4.75 -2.34 -2.38
CA ARG A 68 -3.97 -2.18 -1.15
C ARG A 68 -3.04 -0.99 -1.16
N ARG A 69 -2.66 -0.55 0.03
CA ARG A 69 -1.66 0.49 0.31
C ARG A 69 -0.70 0.03 1.41
N LEU A 70 0.44 0.71 1.56
CA LEU A 70 1.41 0.44 2.62
C LEU A 70 0.78 0.59 4.01
N ASN A 71 1.03 -0.38 4.90
CA ASN A 71 0.65 -0.33 6.31
C ASN A 71 1.71 0.40 7.13
N ILE A 72 1.90 1.67 6.84
CA ILE A 72 2.82 2.56 7.56
C ILE A 72 2.06 3.77 8.10
N ALA A 73 2.72 4.57 8.94
CA ALA A 73 2.16 5.83 9.42
C ALA A 73 1.71 6.69 8.22
N SER A 74 0.59 7.41 8.38
CA SER A 74 0.16 8.35 7.35
C SER A 74 1.28 9.36 7.06
N THR A 75 1.31 9.89 5.84
CA THR A 75 2.33 10.84 5.31
C THR A 75 3.75 10.29 5.11
N THR A 76 4.11 9.14 5.68
CA THR A 76 5.44 8.54 5.48
C THR A 76 5.52 7.71 4.19
N ALA A 77 6.72 7.23 3.87
CA ALA A 77 7.02 6.47 2.66
C ALA A 77 8.09 5.39 2.90
N ILE A 78 8.12 4.37 2.04
CA ILE A 78 9.21 3.38 1.96
C ILE A 78 10.04 3.67 0.71
N ARG A 79 11.36 3.62 0.87
CA ARG A 79 12.34 3.83 -0.19
C ARG A 79 12.99 2.51 -0.57
N PHE A 80 13.15 2.29 -1.87
CA PHE A 80 13.81 1.15 -2.47
C PHE A 80 15.01 1.65 -3.28
N GLU A 81 16.23 1.31 -2.88
CA GLU A 81 17.42 1.61 -3.69
C GLU A 81 17.48 0.68 -4.92
N PRO A 82 18.25 1.02 -5.96
CA PRO A 82 18.47 0.12 -7.10
C PRO A 82 19.00 -1.25 -6.64
N GLY A 83 18.30 -2.33 -7.01
CA GLY A 83 18.67 -3.70 -6.65
C GLY A 83 18.14 -4.20 -5.31
N ASP A 84 17.61 -3.31 -4.45
CA ASP A 84 17.07 -3.68 -3.13
C ASP A 84 15.89 -4.63 -3.23
N GLU A 85 15.76 -5.49 -2.23
CA GLU A 85 14.62 -6.35 -1.99
C GLU A 85 14.16 -6.21 -0.55
N ILE A 86 12.91 -5.79 -0.36
CA ILE A 86 12.36 -5.46 0.97
C ILE A 86 10.96 -6.05 1.10
N ASP A 87 10.68 -6.66 2.26
CA ASP A 87 9.34 -7.07 2.64
C ASP A 87 8.53 -5.86 3.14
N VAL A 88 7.41 -5.59 2.48
CA VAL A 88 6.51 -4.49 2.86
C VAL A 88 5.15 -4.98 3.35
N PRO A 89 4.60 -4.38 4.41
CA PRO A 89 3.26 -4.69 4.88
C PRO A 89 2.21 -3.90 4.08
N LEU A 90 1.16 -4.57 3.63
CA LEU A 90 0.06 -3.99 2.85
C LEU A 90 -1.30 -4.27 3.48
N ILE A 91 -2.15 -3.25 3.51
CA ILE A 91 -3.53 -3.31 3.97
C ILE A 91 -4.48 -2.79 2.90
N ALA A 92 -5.74 -3.23 2.95
CA ALA A 92 -6.77 -2.75 2.03
C ALA A 92 -7.01 -1.23 2.17
N ILE A 93 -7.20 -0.57 1.03
CA ILE A 93 -7.73 0.79 0.99
C ILE A 93 -9.13 0.78 1.66
N GLY A 94 -9.43 1.81 2.45
CA GLY A 94 -10.70 1.92 3.17
C GLY A 94 -11.78 2.64 2.36
N GLY A 95 -12.84 3.09 3.05
CA GLY A 95 -13.94 3.84 2.43
C GLY A 95 -14.69 3.00 1.38
N LYS A 96 -15.10 3.63 0.27
CA LYS A 96 -15.80 2.95 -0.83
C LYS A 96 -14.89 2.06 -1.69
N GLN A 97 -13.57 2.09 -1.44
CA GLN A 97 -12.57 1.34 -2.21
C GLN A 97 -12.61 1.67 -3.71
N ILE A 98 -12.83 2.94 -4.05
CA ILE A 98 -12.83 3.43 -5.42
C ILE A 98 -11.53 4.23 -5.62
N THR A 99 -10.71 3.80 -6.59
CA THR A 99 -9.39 4.35 -6.88
C THR A 99 -9.36 4.95 -8.28
N TYR A 100 -9.11 6.26 -8.38
CA TYR A 100 -8.98 7.00 -9.64
C TYR A 100 -7.62 7.68 -9.74
N GLY A 101 -7.09 7.85 -10.95
CA GLY A 101 -5.84 8.55 -11.19
C GLY A 101 -4.66 7.58 -11.21
N PHE A 102 -3.74 7.68 -10.25
CA PHE A 102 -2.52 6.86 -10.17
C PHE A 102 -1.83 6.64 -11.53
N ASN A 103 -1.95 5.45 -12.12
CA ASN A 103 -1.46 5.15 -13.47
C ASN A 103 -2.58 4.67 -14.41
N ASN A 104 -3.84 5.01 -14.08
CA ASN A 104 -5.05 4.67 -14.81
C ASN A 104 -5.24 3.15 -15.00
N LEU A 105 -4.65 2.33 -14.10
CA LEU A 105 -4.75 0.88 -14.20
C LEU A 105 -6.05 0.32 -13.63
N VAL A 106 -6.79 1.11 -12.85
CA VAL A 106 -8.08 0.70 -12.28
C VAL A 106 -9.19 1.69 -12.64
N ASP A 107 -9.06 2.95 -12.23
CA ASP A 107 -10.10 4.00 -12.40
C ASP A 107 -11.51 3.51 -12.03
N GLY A 108 -11.61 2.87 -10.87
CA GLY A 108 -12.74 2.04 -10.55
C GLY A 108 -12.70 1.43 -9.16
N TRP A 109 -13.54 0.41 -8.97
CA TRP A 109 -13.72 -0.23 -7.68
C TRP A 109 -12.73 -1.37 -7.47
N THR A 110 -12.14 -1.41 -6.27
CA THR A 110 -11.09 -2.38 -5.88
C THR A 110 -11.49 -3.31 -4.75
N GLY A 111 -12.72 -3.17 -4.23
CA GLY A 111 -13.22 -3.98 -3.14
C GLY A 111 -13.49 -5.44 -3.50
N ALA A 112 -13.70 -6.26 -2.49
CA ALA A 112 -14.16 -7.64 -2.65
C ALA A 112 -15.70 -7.69 -2.67
N GLY A 113 -16.28 -8.63 -3.44
CA GLY A 113 -17.72 -8.88 -3.51
C GLY A 113 -18.44 -8.10 -4.61
N THR A 114 -19.66 -7.62 -4.33
CA THR A 114 -20.46 -6.79 -5.23
C THR A 114 -20.67 -5.41 -4.60
N PHE A 115 -20.22 -4.34 -5.26
CA PHE A 115 -20.62 -2.99 -4.88
C PHE A 115 -22.10 -2.78 -5.22
N ALA A 116 -22.82 -1.96 -4.44
CA ALA A 116 -24.26 -1.67 -4.60
C ALA A 116 -24.67 -1.10 -5.98
N ALA A 117 -23.71 -0.84 -6.88
CA ALA A 117 -23.93 -0.41 -8.26
C ALA A 117 -23.56 -1.48 -9.31
N GLY A 118 -23.47 -2.76 -8.95
CA GLY A 118 -23.21 -3.86 -9.90
C GLY A 118 -21.82 -3.88 -10.52
N LYS A 119 -20.92 -2.99 -10.11
CA LYS A 119 -19.52 -2.99 -10.56
C LYS A 119 -18.76 -4.10 -9.83
N GLN A 120 -18.24 -5.06 -10.59
CA GLN A 120 -17.31 -6.08 -10.11
C GLN A 120 -15.88 -5.58 -10.30
N ALA A 121 -15.01 -5.87 -9.34
CA ALA A 121 -13.58 -5.62 -9.53
C ALA A 121 -13.09 -6.49 -10.69
N LYS A 122 -12.63 -5.89 -11.78
CA LYS A 122 -12.05 -6.60 -12.93
C LYS A 122 -10.58 -6.92 -12.66
N LYS A 123 -10.31 -7.41 -11.45
CA LYS A 123 -8.97 -7.56 -10.88
C LYS A 123 -8.02 -8.29 -11.83
N ASP A 124 -8.43 -9.43 -12.37
CA ASP A 124 -7.59 -10.23 -13.26
C ASP A 124 -7.32 -9.54 -14.60
N VAL A 125 -8.34 -8.87 -15.16
CA VAL A 125 -8.22 -8.08 -16.40
C VAL A 125 -7.23 -6.94 -16.22
N GLU A 126 -7.36 -6.20 -15.12
CA GLU A 126 -6.53 -5.03 -14.84
C GLU A 126 -5.09 -5.41 -14.53
N VAL A 127 -4.87 -6.51 -13.80
CA VAL A 127 -3.54 -7.07 -13.54
C VAL A 127 -2.89 -7.57 -14.83
N LYS A 128 -3.63 -8.29 -15.69
CA LYS A 128 -3.13 -8.71 -16.99
C LYS A 128 -2.70 -7.50 -17.84
N ARG A 129 -3.57 -6.49 -17.96
CA ARG A 129 -3.28 -5.24 -18.68
C ARG A 129 -2.03 -4.54 -18.15
N ALA A 130 -1.86 -4.48 -16.82
CA ALA A 130 -0.68 -3.90 -16.21
C ALA A 130 0.59 -4.67 -16.60
N ILE A 131 0.58 -6.00 -16.51
CA ILE A 131 1.74 -6.82 -16.86
C ILE A 131 2.09 -6.66 -18.35
N GLU A 132 1.09 -6.69 -19.25
CA GLU A 132 1.27 -6.45 -20.69
C GLU A 132 1.81 -5.03 -20.99
N SER A 133 1.46 -4.05 -20.15
CA SER A 133 1.96 -2.67 -20.25
C SER A 133 3.35 -2.48 -19.63
N GLY A 134 4.00 -3.56 -19.19
CA GLY A 134 5.38 -3.57 -18.67
C GLY A 134 5.51 -3.39 -17.16
N TYR A 135 4.42 -3.47 -16.38
CA TYR A 135 4.53 -3.52 -14.91
C TYR A 135 5.08 -4.88 -14.49
N LYS A 136 6.30 -4.89 -13.92
CA LYS A 136 6.94 -6.15 -13.51
C LYS A 136 6.14 -6.83 -12.40
N SER A 137 5.97 -8.14 -12.54
CA SER A 137 5.41 -9.00 -11.50
C SER A 137 6.22 -10.27 -11.32
N LEU A 138 6.18 -10.85 -10.12
CA LEU A 138 6.74 -12.18 -9.83
C LEU A 138 5.87 -13.30 -10.39
N LYS A 139 4.55 -13.09 -10.45
CA LYS A 139 3.60 -14.05 -11.01
C LYS A 139 3.27 -13.68 -12.45
N PRO A 140 3.08 -14.66 -13.35
CA PRO A 140 2.64 -14.39 -14.70
C PRO A 140 1.22 -13.79 -14.71
N ALA A 141 0.86 -13.18 -15.84
CA ALA A 141 -0.48 -12.65 -16.02
C ALA A 141 -1.55 -13.75 -15.82
N PRO A 142 -2.65 -13.47 -15.12
CA PRO A 142 -3.72 -14.43 -14.92
C PRO A 142 -4.32 -14.86 -16.27
N HIS A 143 -4.62 -16.16 -16.40
CA HIS A 143 -5.37 -16.67 -17.53
C HIS A 143 -6.85 -16.31 -17.36
N ILE A 144 -7.32 -15.40 -18.20
CA ILE A 144 -8.75 -15.07 -18.28
C ILE A 144 -9.39 -16.16 -19.12
N THR A 145 -10.07 -17.11 -18.48
CA THR A 145 -11.02 -17.98 -19.17
C THR A 145 -12.29 -17.16 -19.35
N ASP A 146 -12.61 -16.81 -20.59
CA ASP A 146 -13.90 -16.20 -20.92
C ASP A 146 -15.00 -17.18 -20.48
N LYS A 147 -15.59 -16.93 -19.32
CA LYS A 147 -16.92 -17.41 -19.00
C LYS A 147 -17.81 -16.18 -19.02
N GLU A 148 -18.77 -16.27 -19.93
CA GLU A 148 -19.83 -15.32 -20.29
C GLU A 148 -20.43 -14.54 -19.12
#